data_AF-A0A2V9CR16-F1
#
_entry.id   AF-A0A2V9CR16-F1
#
_cell.length_a   1.000
_cell.length_b   1.000
_cell.length_c   1.000
_cell.angle_alpha   90.00
_cell.angle_beta   90.00
_cell.angle_gamma   90.00
#
_symmetry.space_group_name_H-M   'P 1'
#
loop_
_entity.id
_entity.type
_entity.pdbx_description
1 polymer ?
#
loop_
_entity_poly.entity_id
_entity_poly.type
_entity_poly.pdbx_seq_one_letter_code
_entity_poly.pdbx_strand_id
1 'polypeptide(L)' 'MVARHLSWGEDRVFYYGPDGRLKSFLVNITDLFPIDAFTRISAGRSAFRVDDLLELREGLDRQKRGEGSHPNV' A
#
# COMPACT_ATOMS: atom_id res chain seq x y z
N MET A 1 2.81 -20.16 11.48
CA MET A 1 3.09 -20.79 10.18
C MET A 1 2.64 -19.83 9.09
N VAL A 2 3.45 -19.66 8.06
CA VAL A 2 3.17 -18.79 6.91
C VAL A 2 3.32 -19.64 5.64
N ALA A 3 2.39 -19.52 4.71
CA ALA A 3 2.39 -20.28 3.44
C ALA A 3 2.18 -19.33 2.26
N ARG A 4 2.90 -19.55 1.15
CA ARG A 4 2.73 -18.80 -0.09
C ARG A 4 2.09 -19.68 -1.16
N HIS A 5 1.05 -19.20 -1.82
CA HIS A 5 0.32 -19.96 -2.83
C HIS A 5 -0.33 -19.03 -3.86
N LEU A 6 -0.41 -19.49 -5.11
CA LEU A 6 -1.21 -18.83 -6.15
C LEU A 6 -2.69 -19.16 -5.92
N SER A 7 -3.50 -18.16 -5.58
CA SER A 7 -4.94 -18.32 -5.35
C SER A 7 -5.70 -17.24 -6.11
N TRP A 8 -6.75 -17.64 -6.84
CA TRP A 8 -7.55 -16.72 -7.67
C TRP A 8 -6.72 -15.91 -8.68
N GLY A 9 -5.63 -16.48 -9.18
CA GLY A 9 -4.71 -15.81 -10.11
C GLY A 9 -3.71 -14.86 -9.45
N GLU A 10 -3.72 -14.75 -8.12
CA GLU A 10 -2.84 -13.85 -7.37
C GLU A 10 -1.87 -14.63 -6.49
N ASP A 11 -0.63 -14.16 -6.43
CA ASP A 11 0.39 -14.69 -5.54
C ASP A 11 0.17 -14.16 -4.12
N ARG A 12 -0.24 -15.05 -3.21
CA ARG A 12 -0.74 -14.69 -1.88
C ARG A 12 0.04 -15.39 -0.77
N VAL A 13 0.20 -14.67 0.34
CA VAL A 13 0.69 -15.19 1.62
C VAL A 13 -0.49 -15.43 2.54
N PHE A 14 -0.51 -16.59 3.19
CA PHE A 14 -1.50 -16.99 4.18
C PHE A 14 -0.82 -17.17 5.54
N TYR A 15 -1.47 -16.68 6.60
CA TYR A 15 -0.99 -16.80 7.96
C TYR A 15 -2.15 -16.78 8.96
N TYR A 16 -1.93 -17.29 10.17
CA TYR A 16 -2.90 -17.17 11.26
C TYR A 16 -2.64 -15.90 12.07
N GLY A 17 -3.68 -15.09 12.24
CA GLY A 17 -3.64 -13.91 13.10
C GLY A 17 -3.62 -14.26 14.59
N PRO A 18 -3.42 -13.26 15.47
CA PRO A 18 -3.45 -13.47 16.93
C PRO A 18 -4.78 -14.04 17.46
N ASP A 19 -5.86 -13.84 16.72
CA ASP A 19 -7.20 -14.38 16.98
C ASP A 19 -7.39 -15.82 16.47
N GLY A 20 -6.34 -16.44 15.94
CA GLY A 20 -6.37 -17.78 15.36
C GLY A 20 -7.10 -17.85 14.01
N ARG A 21 -7.46 -16.71 13.41
CA ARG A 21 -8.16 -16.68 12.12
C ARG A 21 -7.16 -16.66 10.96
N LEU A 22 -7.47 -17.40 9.91
CA LEU A 22 -6.67 -17.39 8.69
C LEU A 22 -6.84 -16.05 7.98
N LYS A 23 -5.72 -15.40 7.64
CA LYS A 23 -5.65 -14.14 6.92
C LYS A 23 -4.78 -14.32 5.68
N SER A 24 -4.98 -13.47 4.68
CA SER A 24 -4.16 -13.45 3.48
C SER A 24 -3.80 -12.04 3.01
N PHE A 25 -2.63 -11.93 2.41
CA PHE A 25 -2.13 -10.72 1.74
C PHE A 25 -1.55 -11.09 0.38
N LEU A 26 -1.50 -10.12 -0.54
CA LEU A 26 -0.69 -10.29 -1.74
C LEU A 26 0.78 -10.35 -1.34
N VAL A 27 1.59 -11.16 -2.02
CA VAL A 27 3.02 -11.27 -1.69
C VAL A 27 3.72 -9.92 -1.89
N ASN A 28 3.37 -9.17 -2.95
CA ASN A 28 3.98 -7.89 -3.32
C ASN A 28 3.82 -6.74 -2.30
N ILE A 29 2.99 -6.91 -1.28
CA ILE A 29 2.83 -5.95 -0.17
C ILE A 29 3.51 -6.42 1.12
N THR A 30 4.30 -7.50 1.05
CA THR A 30 5.02 -8.08 2.18
C THR A 30 6.52 -8.15 1.87
N ASP A 31 7.33 -8.31 2.90
CA ASP A 31 8.77 -8.57 2.80
C ASP A 31 9.10 -9.95 2.18
N LEU A 32 8.10 -10.82 2.02
CA LEU A 32 8.23 -12.10 1.33
C LEU A 32 8.28 -11.95 -0.19
N PHE A 33 8.00 -10.76 -0.73
CA PHE A 33 8.20 -10.49 -2.15
C PHE A 33 9.70 -10.49 -2.46
N PRO A 34 10.17 -11.35 -3.39
CA PRO A 34 11.56 -11.33 -3.80
C PRO A 34 11.94 -9.96 -4.38
N ILE A 35 13.18 -9.53 -4.14
CA ILE A 35 13.71 -8.30 -4.74
C ILE A 35 13.65 -8.42 -6.26
N ASP A 36 12.79 -7.61 -6.89
CA ASP A 36 12.68 -7.55 -8.35
C ASP A 36 13.83 -6.72 -8.97
N ALA A 37 13.89 -6.72 -10.31
CA ALA A 37 14.92 -6.00 -11.05
C ALA A 37 14.89 -4.48 -10.79
N PHE A 38 13.71 -3.89 -10.63
CA PHE A 38 13.56 -2.46 -10.36
C PHE A 38 14.12 -2.11 -8.99
N THR A 39 13.71 -2.84 -7.95
CA THR A 39 14.15 -2.68 -6.57
C THR A 39 15.67 -2.85 -6.45
N ARG A 40 16.24 -3.82 -7.17
CA ARG A 40 17.69 -4.02 -7.23
C ARG A 40 18.42 -2.82 -7.86
N ILE A 41 17.93 -2.32 -8.99
CA ILE A 41 18.55 -1.20 -9.71
C ILE A 41 18.38 0.12 -8.94
N SER A 42 17.21 0.35 -8.36
CA SER A 42 16.93 1.55 -7.59
C SER A 42 17.60 1.54 -6.22
N ALA A 43 18.05 0.37 -5.73
CA ALA A 43 18.56 0.17 -4.38
C ALA A 43 17.57 0.69 -3.32
N GLY A 44 16.28 0.39 -3.50
CA GLY A 44 15.20 0.84 -2.61
C GLY A 44 14.89 2.34 -2.69
N ARG A 45 15.48 3.07 -3.64
CA ARG A 45 15.16 4.49 -3.88
C ARG A 45 13.91 4.60 -4.75
N SER A 46 13.04 5.52 -4.38
CA SER A 46 11.92 5.93 -5.21
C SER A 46 12.22 7.31 -5.80
N ALA A 47 11.62 7.61 -6.96
CA ALA A 47 11.66 8.97 -7.49
C ALA A 47 10.98 9.91 -6.49
N PHE A 48 11.77 10.78 -5.87
CA PHE A 48 11.29 11.69 -4.84
C PHE A 48 11.07 13.07 -5.46
N ARG A 49 9.81 13.50 -5.51
CA ARG A 49 9.38 14.75 -6.15
C ARG A 49 8.73 15.62 -5.09
N VAL A 50 9.52 16.50 -4.48
CA VAL A 50 9.06 17.35 -3.37
C VAL A 50 7.91 18.25 -3.80
N ASP A 51 8.01 18.85 -4.98
CA ASP A 51 6.98 19.75 -5.52
C ASP A 51 5.62 19.05 -5.63
N ASP A 52 5.58 17.83 -6.19
CA ASP A 52 4.37 17.03 -6.30
C ASP A 52 3.76 16.72 -4.91
N LEU A 53 4.59 16.47 -3.89
CA LEU A 53 4.11 16.21 -2.52
C LEU A 53 3.55 17.47 -1.85
N LEU A 54 4.16 18.63 -2.11
CA LEU A 54 3.66 19.92 -1.62
C LEU A 54 2.31 20.25 -2.28
N GLU A 55 2.19 20.06 -3.59
CA GLU A 55 0.94 20.25 -4.33
C GLU A 55 -0.16 19.32 -3.82
N LEU A 56 0.15 18.03 -3.61
CA LEU A 56 -0.80 17.07 -3.04
C LEU A 56 -1.29 17.50 -1.66
N ARG A 57 -0.38 17.93 -0.78
CA ARG A 57 -0.73 18.41 0.57
C ARG A 57 -1.67 19.60 0.50
N GLU A 58 -1.37 20.59 -0.34
CA GLU A 58 -2.22 21.76 -0.52
C GLU A 58 -3.62 21.39 -1.03
N GLY A 59 -3.71 20.40 -1.92
CA GLY A 59 -4.97 19.83 -2.39
C GLY A 59 -5.78 19.18 -1.27
N LEU A 60 -5.15 18.34 -0.45
CA LEU A 60 -5.78 17.71 0.71
C LEU A 60 -6.27 18.74 1.74
N ASP A 61 -5.48 19.77 2.00
CA ASP A 61 -5.87 20.84 2.92
C ASP A 61 -7.08 21.62 2.40
N ARG A 62 -7.15 21.85 1.08
CA ARG A 62 -8.31 22.48 0.44
C ARG A 62 -9.56 21.60 0.54
N GLN A 63 -9.40 20.30 0.33
CA GLN A 63 -10.49 19.33 0.39
C GLN A 63 -11.05 19.21 1.81
N LYS A 64 -10.20 19.13 2.84
CA LYS A 64 -10.61 19.16 4.25
C LYS A 64 -11.37 20.43 4.63
N ARG A 65 -10.98 21.59 4.07
CA ARG A 65 -11.72 22.85 4.27
C ARG A 65 -13.08 22.84 3.56
N GLY A 66 -13.18 22.16 2.41
CA GLY A 66 -14.40 22.02 1.63
C GLY A 66 -15.41 21.00 2.21
N GLU A 67 -14.95 19.95 2.88
CA GLU A 67 -15.80 18.97 3.58
C GLU A 67 -16.62 19.58 4.73
N GLY A 68 -16.24 20.75 5.23
CA GLY A 68 -17.04 21.55 6.18
C GLY A 68 -18.19 22.34 5.54
N SER A 69 -18.35 22.27 4.20
CA SER A 69 -19.34 23.03 3.43
C SER A 69 -20.32 22.12 2.67
N HIS A 70 -20.69 20.97 3.25
CA HIS A 70 -21.95 20.33 2.86
C HIS A 70 -23.10 21.12 3.50
N PRO A 71 -23.90 21.88 2.73
CA PRO A 71 -25.10 22.48 3.28
C PRO A 71 -26.08 21.35 3.54
N ASN A 72 -26.50 21.23 4.79
CA ASN A 72 -27.63 20.40 5.18
C ASN A 72 -28.87 21.00 4.51
N VAL A 73 -29.32 20.40 3.40
CA VAL A 73 -30.63 20.68 2.77
C VAL A 73 -31.48 19.42 2.92
#